data_AF-A0A3A5JV28-F1
#
_entry.id   AF-A0A3A5JV28-F1
#
_cell.length_a   1.000
_cell.length_b   1.000
_cell.length_c   1.000
_cell.angle_alpha   90.00
_cell.angle_beta   90.00
_cell.angle_gamma   90.00
#
_symmetry.space_group_name_H-M   'P 1'
#
loop_
_entity.id
_entity.type
_entity.pdbx_description
1 polymer ?
#
loop_
_entity_poly.entity_id
_entity_poly.type
_entity_poly.pdbx_seq_one_letter_code
_entity_poly.pdbx_strand_id
1 'polypeptide(L)'
;MIKGITTAIIWYIGENPGVSSTAICHQFPEQRHSVTSALVRLTKNGTLKRSKDSIYRYTLAPGVATPAPPEMEEVIANPHKPNRQAAIVKAMTLESKCLYYRAATEWQKAWDLTGNMSERTEITRRINRCNAKAFHPAQCSYAGIAIARYVG
;
A
#
# COMPACT_ATOMS: atom_id res chain seq x y z
N MET A 1 -8.75 -2.21 12.92
CA MET A 1 -7.48 -2.17 13.68
C MET A 1 -6.66 -3.38 13.25
N ILE A 2 -5.60 -3.19 12.46
CA ILE A 2 -4.79 -4.28 11.86
C ILE A 2 -3.88 -4.85 12.96
N LYS A 3 -4.35 -5.89 13.68
CA LYS A 3 -3.59 -6.51 14.79
C LYS A 3 -2.73 -7.70 14.34
N GLY A 4 -3.07 -8.38 13.24
CA GLY A 4 -2.40 -9.63 12.83
C GLY A 4 -0.93 -9.50 12.43
N ILE A 5 -0.59 -8.51 11.58
CA ILE A 5 0.77 -8.41 10.99
C ILE A 5 1.85 -8.09 12.04
N THR A 6 1.52 -7.24 13.02
CA THR A 6 2.44 -6.89 14.11
C THR A 6 2.74 -8.09 15.01
N THR A 7 1.73 -8.89 15.35
CA THR A 7 1.89 -10.09 16.16
C THR A 7 2.74 -11.13 15.42
N ALA A 8 2.49 -11.33 14.13
CA ALA A 8 3.27 -12.23 13.29
C ALA A 8 4.74 -11.81 13.17
N ILE A 9 5.02 -10.50 13.07
CA ILE A 9 6.39 -9.97 13.04
C ILE A 9 7.11 -10.19 14.39
N ILE A 10 6.44 -9.95 15.51
CA ILE A 10 7.02 -10.16 16.85
C ILE A 10 7.34 -11.64 17.06
N TRP A 11 6.42 -12.53 16.68
CA TRP A 11 6.64 -13.98 16.76
C TRP A 11 7.84 -14.41 15.89
N TYR A 12 7.88 -13.97 14.63
CA TYR A 12 8.95 -14.33 13.70
C TYR A 12 10.34 -13.86 14.16
N ILE A 13 10.44 -12.65 14.72
CA ILE A 13 11.70 -12.11 15.28
C ILE A 13 12.06 -12.81 16.60
N GLY A 14 11.07 -13.28 17.37
CA GLY A 14 11.29 -14.09 18.56
C GLY A 14 11.91 -15.45 18.25
N GLU A 15 11.41 -16.12 17.21
CA GLU A 15 11.97 -17.38 16.67
C GLU A 15 13.36 -17.17 16.06
N ASN A 16 13.59 -16.00 15.45
CA ASN A 16 14.83 -15.69 14.73
C ASN A 16 15.44 -14.38 15.25
N PRO A 17 16.22 -14.38 16.34
CA PRO A 17 16.84 -13.15 16.80
C PRO A 17 17.93 -12.67 15.82
N GLY A 18 17.94 -11.38 15.48
CA GLY A 18 18.98 -10.76 14.67
C GLY A 18 18.74 -10.79 13.16
N VAL A 19 17.51 -11.07 12.72
CA VAL A 19 17.16 -11.06 11.29
C VAL A 19 17.22 -9.65 10.69
N SER A 20 17.45 -9.59 9.38
CA SER A 20 17.41 -8.33 8.63
C SER A 20 15.99 -7.95 8.21
N SER A 21 15.75 -6.65 7.98
CA SER A 21 14.47 -6.19 7.41
C SER A 21 14.13 -6.88 6.08
N THR A 22 15.15 -7.18 5.27
CA THR A 22 15.00 -7.90 4.00
C THR A 22 14.45 -9.30 4.21
N ALA A 23 15.01 -10.07 5.15
CA ALA A 23 14.53 -11.41 5.49
C ALA A 23 13.06 -11.40 5.94
N ILE A 24 12.67 -10.42 6.79
CA ILE A 24 11.27 -10.27 7.22
C ILE A 24 10.36 -9.95 6.04
N CYS A 25 10.79 -9.08 5.12
CA CYS A 25 10.01 -8.75 3.93
C CYS A 25 9.88 -9.91 2.94
N HIS A 26 10.82 -10.86 2.94
CA HIS A 26 10.71 -12.10 2.18
C HIS A 26 9.70 -13.08 2.79
N GLN A 27 9.57 -13.11 4.11
CA GLN A 27 8.56 -13.93 4.80
C GLN A 27 7.12 -13.41 4.54
N PHE A 28 6.96 -12.11 4.30
CA PHE A 28 5.66 -11.46 4.09
C PHE A 28 5.63 -10.67 2.76
N PRO A 29 5.72 -11.36 1.60
CA PRO A 29 5.93 -10.71 0.30
C PRO A 29 4.75 -9.83 -0.13
N GLU A 30 3.52 -10.20 0.21
CA GLU A 30 2.32 -9.43 -0.13
C GLU A 30 2.14 -8.16 0.71
N GLN A 31 2.80 -8.09 1.87
CA GLN A 31 2.58 -7.05 2.88
C GLN A 31 3.84 -6.22 3.17
N ARG A 32 4.80 -6.15 2.25
CA ARG A 32 6.09 -5.45 2.43
C ARG A 32 5.97 -4.02 2.98
N HIS A 33 5.01 -3.23 2.49
CA HIS A 33 4.77 -1.87 2.99
C HIS A 33 4.21 -1.84 4.41
N SER A 34 3.34 -2.78 4.75
CA SER A 34 2.80 -2.95 6.10
C SER A 34 3.87 -3.41 7.08
N VAL A 35 4.74 -4.32 6.66
CA VAL A 35 5.88 -4.86 7.44
C VAL A 35 6.88 -3.77 7.76
N THR A 36 7.33 -3.00 6.77
CA THR A 36 8.27 -1.89 6.98
C THR A 36 7.68 -0.83 7.92
N SER A 37 6.41 -0.47 7.73
CA SER A 37 5.70 0.45 8.63
C SER A 37 5.57 -0.11 10.05
N ALA A 38 5.30 -1.42 10.20
CA ALA A 38 5.18 -2.09 11.49
C ALA A 38 6.51 -2.16 12.22
N LEU A 39 7.61 -2.51 11.54
CA LEU A 39 8.96 -2.51 12.11
C LEU A 39 9.32 -1.14 12.70
N VAL A 40 9.08 -0.06 11.95
CA VAL A 40 9.32 1.30 12.45
C VAL A 40 8.52 1.61 13.71
N ARG A 41 7.23 1.24 13.74
CA ARG A 41 6.37 1.45 14.92
C ARG A 41 6.83 0.63 16.11
N LEU A 42 7.15 -0.65 15.91
CA LEU A 42 7.60 -1.56 16.97
C LEU A 42 8.95 -1.15 17.56
N THR A 43 9.86 -0.61 16.74
CA THR A 43 11.11 -0.03 17.23
C THR A 43 10.86 1.27 18.02
N LYS A 44 9.98 2.16 17.53
CA LYS A 44 9.63 3.40 18.25
C LYS A 44 8.97 3.13 19.60
N ASN A 45 8.14 2.09 19.68
CA ASN A 45 7.45 1.69 20.91
C ASN A 45 8.34 0.89 21.88
N GLY A 46 9.62 0.67 21.54
CA GLY A 46 10.57 -0.07 22.39
C GLY A 46 10.35 -1.58 22.43
N THR A 47 9.43 -2.13 21.63
CA THR A 47 9.16 -3.57 21.55
C THR A 47 10.29 -4.32 20.82
N LEU A 48 10.85 -3.67 19.79
CA LEU A 48 12.01 -4.18 19.05
C LEU A 48 13.24 -3.32 19.32
N LYS A 49 14.38 -3.96 19.56
CA LYS A 49 15.69 -3.33 19.43
C LYS A 49 16.19 -3.54 18.02
N ARG A 50 16.86 -2.51 17.49
CA ARG A 50 17.60 -2.63 16.24
C ARG A 50 19.08 -2.38 16.50
N SER A 51 19.94 -3.24 15.97
CA SER A 51 21.37 -2.96 15.82
C SER A 51 21.66 -2.58 14.37
N LYS A 52 22.65 -1.71 14.17
CA LYS A 52 23.11 -1.31 12.83
C LYS A 52 24.62 -1.50 12.77
N ASP A 53 25.04 -2.60 12.15
CA ASP A 53 26.44 -2.82 11.80
C ASP A 53 26.65 -2.41 10.33
N SER A 54 26.11 -3.20 9.40
CA SER A 54 26.02 -2.90 7.96
C SER A 54 24.57 -2.94 7.44
N ILE A 55 23.73 -3.77 8.06
CA ILE A 55 22.30 -3.93 7.78
C ILE A 55 21.56 -3.83 9.12
N TYR A 56 20.34 -3.29 9.12
CA TYR A 56 19.50 -3.28 10.31
C TYR A 56 19.12 -4.71 10.70
N ARG A 57 19.51 -5.11 11.90
CA ARG A 57 19.15 -6.38 12.53
C ARG A 57 18.17 -6.13 13.67
N TYR A 58 17.10 -6.91 13.72
CA TYR A 58 16.04 -6.74 14.71
C TYR A 58 16.08 -7.85 15.74
N THR A 59 15.92 -7.47 17.00
CA THR A 59 15.79 -8.38 18.15
C THR A 59 14.64 -7.90 19.04
N LEU A 60 14.03 -8.81 19.79
CA LEU A 60 13.04 -8.43 20.80
C LEU A 60 13.72 -7.68 21.94
N ALA A 61 13.04 -6.66 22.48
CA ALA A 61 13.50 -6.04 23.71
C ALA A 61 13.39 -7.03 24.89
N PRO A 62 14.31 -6.95 25.88
CA PRO A 62 14.25 -7.79 27.06
C PRO A 62 12.93 -7.56 27.81
N GLY A 63 12.22 -8.64 28.15
CA GLY A 63 10.92 -8.58 28.83
C GLY A 63 9.70 -8.56 27.90
N VAL A 64 9.88 -8.54 26.58
CA VAL A 64 8.78 -8.73 25.63
C VAL A 64 8.48 -10.23 25.53
N ALA A 65 7.31 -10.63 26.02
CA ALA A 65 6.82 -12.00 25.83
C ALA A 65 6.60 -12.24 24.33
N THR A 66 7.23 -13.29 23.80
CA THR A 66 6.88 -13.80 22.47
C THR A 66 5.43 -14.26 22.55
N PRO A 67 4.51 -13.68 21.76
CA PRO A 67 3.13 -14.15 21.76
C PRO A 67 3.12 -15.63 21.37
N ALA A 68 2.14 -16.38 21.86
CA ALA A 68 1.87 -17.72 21.35
C ALA A 68 1.83 -17.69 19.81
N PRO A 69 2.23 -18.78 19.12
CA PRO A 69 2.18 -18.84 17.68
C PRO A 69 0.83 -18.27 17.26
N PRO A 70 0.77 -17.22 16.42
CA PRO A 70 -0.51 -16.74 15.98
C PRO A 70 -1.21 -17.96 15.39
N GLU A 71 -2.32 -18.38 15.99
CA GLU A 71 -3.33 -19.11 15.22
C GLU A 71 -3.47 -18.23 13.99
N MET A 72 -2.99 -18.73 12.86
CA MET A 72 -3.21 -18.07 11.59
C MET A 72 -4.71 -18.27 11.34
N GLU A 73 -5.55 -17.56 12.11
CA GLU A 73 -6.85 -17.11 11.65
C GLU A 73 -6.55 -16.62 10.27
N GLU A 74 -6.98 -17.42 9.29
CA GLU A 74 -6.86 -17.16 7.87
C GLU A 74 -7.11 -15.68 7.75
N VAL A 75 -6.03 -14.92 7.55
CA VAL A 75 -6.13 -13.46 7.46
C VAL A 75 -7.07 -13.33 6.32
N ILE A 76 -8.31 -12.95 6.67
CA ILE A 76 -9.46 -12.99 5.81
C ILE A 76 -8.91 -12.61 4.46
N ALA A 77 -9.01 -13.54 3.51
CA ALA A 77 -8.91 -13.21 2.12
C ALA A 77 -9.98 -12.15 1.88
N ASN A 78 -9.71 -10.91 2.30
CA ASN A 78 -10.20 -9.72 1.72
C ASN A 78 -9.36 -9.72 0.49
N PRO A 79 -9.89 -10.29 -0.60
CA PRO A 79 -9.13 -10.23 -1.81
C PRO A 79 -9.00 -8.72 -2.00
N HIS A 80 -7.80 -8.24 -2.29
CA HIS A 80 -7.73 -7.20 -3.28
C HIS A 80 -8.34 -7.78 -4.55
N LYS A 81 -9.67 -8.00 -4.55
CA LYS A 81 -10.48 -8.03 -5.74
C LYS A 81 -10.21 -6.64 -6.27
N PRO A 82 -9.50 -6.54 -7.40
CA PRO A 82 -9.18 -5.25 -7.95
C PRO A 82 -10.50 -4.50 -8.11
N ASN A 83 -10.73 -3.51 -7.22
CA ASN A 83 -12.00 -2.82 -7.14
C ASN A 83 -11.90 -1.64 -8.10
N ARG A 84 -12.62 -1.74 -9.22
CA ARG A 84 -12.73 -0.69 -10.24
C ARG A 84 -12.95 0.69 -9.60
N GLN A 85 -13.81 0.79 -8.59
CA GLN A 85 -14.11 2.06 -7.93
C GLN A 85 -12.90 2.64 -7.21
N ALA A 86 -12.08 1.79 -6.56
CA ALA A 86 -10.87 2.22 -5.89
C ALA A 86 -9.81 2.72 -6.90
N ALA A 87 -9.68 2.04 -8.05
CA ALA A 87 -8.80 2.46 -9.14
C ALA A 87 -9.22 3.82 -9.73
N ILE A 88 -10.52 4.03 -9.96
CA ILE A 88 -11.08 5.29 -10.44
C ILE A 88 -10.82 6.44 -9.46
N VAL A 89 -11.12 6.27 -8.18
CA VAL A 89 -10.91 7.32 -7.16
C VAL A 89 -9.43 7.70 -7.06
N LYS A 90 -8.55 6.70 -7.13
CA LYS A 90 -7.11 6.94 -7.09
C LYS A 90 -6.60 7.65 -8.35
N ALA A 91 -7.11 7.28 -9.52
CA ALA A 91 -6.78 7.95 -10.79
C ALA A 91 -7.20 9.43 -10.76
N MET A 92 -8.43 9.74 -10.34
CA MET A 92 -8.91 11.12 -10.21
C MET A 92 -8.09 11.94 -9.21
N THR A 93 -7.68 11.33 -8.09
CA THR A 93 -6.81 11.99 -7.10
C THR A 93 -5.41 12.30 -7.66
N LEU A 94 -4.90 11.45 -8.56
CA LEU A 94 -3.62 11.66 -9.22
C LEU A 94 -3.73 12.71 -10.33
N GLU A 95 -4.86 12.74 -11.07
CA GLU A 95 -5.18 13.78 -12.04
C GLU A 95 -5.22 15.18 -11.40
N SER A 96 -5.86 15.31 -10.23
CA SER A 96 -5.95 16.60 -9.52
C SER A 96 -4.60 17.08 -8.98
N LYS A 97 -3.67 16.15 -8.75
CA LYS A 97 -2.27 16.44 -8.37
C LYS A 97 -1.33 16.61 -9.56
N CYS A 98 -1.87 16.61 -10.79
CA CYS A 98 -1.09 16.66 -12.03
C CYS A 98 -0.05 15.52 -12.18
N LEU A 99 -0.24 14.40 -11.48
CA LEU A 99 0.59 13.21 -11.60
C LEU A 99 0.06 12.33 -12.75
N TYR A 100 0.01 12.90 -13.96
CA TYR A 100 -0.75 12.35 -15.08
C TYR A 100 -0.28 10.96 -15.53
N TYR A 101 1.03 10.69 -15.51
CA TYR A 101 1.54 9.35 -15.84
C TYR A 101 1.04 8.29 -14.85
N ARG A 102 1.06 8.60 -13.55
CA ARG A 102 0.55 7.70 -12.51
C ARG A 102 -0.96 7.58 -12.57
N ALA A 103 -1.67 8.66 -12.92
CA ALA A 103 -3.11 8.64 -13.13
C ALA A 103 -3.49 7.71 -14.30
N ALA A 104 -2.77 7.77 -15.43
CA ALA A 104 -2.98 6.89 -16.58
C ALA A 104 -2.85 5.41 -16.20
N THR A 105 -1.86 5.06 -15.37
CA THR A 105 -1.70 3.68 -14.87
C THR A 105 -2.88 3.20 -14.04
N GLU A 106 -3.46 4.06 -13.18
CA GLU A 106 -4.63 3.70 -12.38
C GLU A 106 -5.92 3.66 -13.21
N TRP A 107 -6.04 4.51 -14.24
CA TRP A 107 -7.12 4.38 -15.23
C TRP A 107 -7.02 3.09 -16.05
N GLN A 108 -5.82 2.67 -16.43
CA GLN A 108 -5.62 1.38 -17.13
C GLN A 108 -6.09 0.21 -16.25
N LYS A 109 -5.76 0.22 -14.96
CA LYS A 109 -6.29 -0.77 -14.01
C LYS A 109 -7.82 -0.73 -13.94
N ALA A 110 -8.43 0.45 -13.91
CA ALA A 110 -9.89 0.55 -13.96
C ALA A 110 -10.48 -0.01 -15.27
N TRP A 111 -9.78 0.19 -16.40
CA TRP A 111 -10.17 -0.34 -17.71
C TRP A 111 -10.13 -1.87 -17.73
N ASP A 112 -9.06 -2.48 -17.24
CA ASP A 112 -8.85 -3.94 -17.19
C ASP A 112 -9.95 -4.63 -16.37
N LEU A 113 -10.53 -3.91 -15.41
CA LEU A 113 -11.57 -4.38 -14.49
C LEU A 113 -12.99 -4.09 -14.97
N THR A 114 -13.12 -3.35 -16.06
CA THR A 114 -14.41 -2.95 -16.61
C THR A 114 -14.86 -3.97 -17.64
N GLY A 115 -16.01 -4.60 -17.41
CA GLY A 115 -16.67 -5.50 -18.37
C GLY A 115 -17.60 -4.80 -19.36
N ASN A 116 -17.91 -3.51 -19.15
CA ASN A 116 -18.86 -2.74 -19.95
C ASN A 116 -18.15 -1.91 -21.04
N MET A 117 -18.55 -2.08 -22.30
CA MET A 117 -17.96 -1.36 -23.44
C MET A 117 -18.16 0.16 -23.40
N SER A 118 -19.30 0.64 -22.92
CA SER A 118 -19.58 2.08 -22.82
C SER A 118 -18.64 2.79 -21.84
N GLU A 119 -18.37 2.14 -20.70
CA GLU A 119 -17.47 2.65 -19.67
C GLU A 119 -16.00 2.56 -20.10
N ARG A 120 -15.63 1.55 -20.90
CA ARG A 120 -14.29 1.43 -21.47
C ARG A 120 -13.94 2.63 -22.35
N THR A 121 -14.88 3.11 -23.17
CA THR A 121 -14.65 4.28 -24.02
C THR A 121 -14.32 5.53 -23.19
N GLU A 122 -15.04 5.75 -22.09
CA GLU A 122 -14.79 6.88 -21.19
C GLU A 122 -13.43 6.76 -20.48
N ILE A 123 -13.11 5.56 -19.98
CA ILE A 123 -11.81 5.31 -19.34
C ILE A 123 -10.66 5.48 -20.35
N THR A 124 -10.80 4.98 -21.57
CA THR A 124 -9.82 5.16 -22.65
C THR A 124 -9.60 6.64 -22.99
N ARG A 125 -10.66 7.45 -23.04
CA ARG A 125 -10.53 8.91 -23.23
C ARG A 125 -9.69 9.55 -22.11
N ARG A 126 -9.87 9.12 -20.86
CA ARG A 126 -9.09 9.62 -19.72
C ARG A 126 -7.64 9.16 -19.73
N ILE A 127 -7.36 7.91 -20.12
CA ILE A 127 -6.00 7.40 -20.33
C ILE A 127 -5.26 8.25 -21.36
N ASN A 128 -5.88 8.47 -22.54
CA ASN A 128 -5.27 9.27 -23.61
C ASN A 128 -5.02 10.71 -23.18
N ARG A 129 -5.96 11.32 -22.44
CA ARG A 129 -5.79 12.67 -21.88
C ARG A 129 -4.63 12.73 -20.88
N CYS A 130 -4.54 11.75 -19.97
CA CYS A 130 -3.46 11.68 -19.00
C CYS A 130 -2.10 11.50 -19.69
N ASN A 131 -2.01 10.62 -20.69
CA ASN A 131 -0.80 10.43 -21.46
C ASN A 131 -0.39 11.71 -22.20
N ALA A 132 -1.32 12.37 -22.90
CA ALA A 132 -1.05 13.63 -23.59
C ALA A 132 -0.52 14.72 -22.63
N LYS A 133 -1.09 14.84 -21.43
CA LYS A 133 -0.64 15.78 -20.39
C LYS A 133 0.67 15.37 -19.70
N ALA A 134 0.99 14.08 -19.65
CA ALA A 134 2.26 13.60 -19.13
C ALA A 134 3.43 13.99 -20.06
N PHE A 135 3.21 14.00 -21.38
CA PHE A 135 4.21 14.40 -22.38
C PHE A 135 4.29 15.93 -22.62
N HIS A 136 3.28 16.68 -22.18
CA HIS A 136 3.27 18.15 -22.21
C HIS A 136 3.02 18.74 -20.80
N PRO A 137 4.06 18.85 -19.94
CA PRO A 137 3.92 19.26 -18.54
C PRO A 137 3.52 20.74 -18.33
N ALA A 138 3.28 21.51 -19.40
CA ALA A 138 3.13 22.96 -19.34
C ALA A 138 1.76 23.49 -18.85
N GLN A 139 0.81 22.65 -18.45
CA GLN A 139 -0.53 23.11 -18.04
C GLN A 139 -1.05 22.38 -16.78
N CYS A 140 -0.39 22.59 -15.65
CA CYS A 140 -0.95 22.29 -14.33
C CYS A 140 -1.37 23.61 -13.65
N SER A 141 -2.58 24.09 -13.97
CA SER A 141 -3.26 25.05 -13.09
C SER A 141 -3.87 24.23 -11.96
N TYR A 142 -3.31 24.33 -10.76
CA TYR A 142 -3.81 23.69 -9.55
C TYR A 142 -5.20 24.25 -9.20
N ALA A 143 -6.26 23.73 -9.83
CA ALA A 143 -7.64 24.04 -9.46
C ALA A 143 -7.97 23.24 -8.21
N GLY A 144 -7.72 23.84 -7.05
CA GLY A 144 -8.15 23.33 -5.76
C GLY A 144 -9.66 23.12 -5.75
N ILE A 145 -10.05 21.86 -5.48
CA ILE A 145 -11.24 21.41 -4.74
C ILE A 145 -12.58 22.09 -5.10
N ALA A 146 -13.44 21.33 -5.77
CA ALA A 146 -14.87 21.33 -5.48
C ALA A 146 -15.40 19.91 -5.60
N ILE A 147 -15.30 19.13 -4.52
CA ILE A 147 -16.12 17.93 -4.34
C ILE A 147 -17.53 18.45 -4.06
N ALA A 148 -18.32 18.65 -5.11
CA ALA A 148 -19.75 18.85 -4.97
C ALA A 148 -20.39 17.50 -4.61
N ARG A 149 -20.89 17.46 -3.38
CA ARG A 149 -21.81 16.47 -2.82
C ARG A 149 -22.84 16.02 -3.86
N TYR A 150 -23.00 14.71 -4.03
CA TYR A 150 -24.29 14.13 -4.40
C TYR A 150 -24.81 13.34 -3.20
N VAL A 151 -25.71 14.00 -2.46
CA VAL A 151 -26.71 13.41 -1.58
C VAL A 151 -28.03 13.70 -2.30
N GLY A 152 -28.84 12.67 -2.53
CA GLY A 152 -30.13 12.74 -3.21
C GLY A 152 -30.40 11.44 -3.93
#